data_AF-A0AAW9BVG1-F1
#
_entry.id   AF-A0AAW9BVG1-F1
#
_cell.length_a   1.000
_cell.length_b   1.000
_cell.length_c   1.000
_cell.angle_alpha   90.00
_cell.angle_beta   90.00
_cell.angle_gamma   90.00
#
_symmetry.space_group_name_H-M   'P 1'
#
loop_
_entity.id
_entity.type
_entity.pdbx_description
1 polymer ?
#
loop_
_entity_poly.entity_id
_entity_poly.type
_entity_poly.pdbx_seq_one_letter_code
_entity_poly.pdbx_strand_id
1 'polypeptide(L)'
;LVIASYLLARQPYKYSRKLSDVYLLYAVPVVTLPLIVALASRTGWLATIIGLLLVIPYMYRFATKGRFIRWIAALVTGLVLSFVVMSIAFPDGSGLATEKVNMESPRAYTFPQTLDMVIEKPFTGYGYGKVESEYMLYTARQHALNENYPAGLPSMDHPHNEMLYWGVEGGLLPVLGIILAMGLVLHRIYQAKRGTRLALLALFIPIVLHSQLEYPFYHSLVHWLIFIILLYWVDQRVSRYRQVGFSKVTKSLLRVFSLVIPAVFTFYMVSALHTNYILTK
;
A
#
# COMPACT_ATOMS: atom_id res chain seq x y z
N LEU A 1 4.14 1.65 -12.22
CA LEU A 1 3.20 1.66 -13.37
C LEU A 1 2.17 2.80 -13.32
N VAL A 2 1.19 2.78 -12.42
CA VAL A 2 0.06 3.75 -12.37
C VAL A 2 0.52 5.21 -12.29
N ILE A 3 1.48 5.51 -11.39
CA ILE A 3 2.04 6.87 -11.24
C ILE A 3 2.65 7.35 -12.57
N ALA A 4 3.41 6.50 -13.27
CA ALA A 4 4.03 6.87 -14.54
C ALA A 4 2.97 7.17 -15.60
N SER A 5 1.92 6.34 -15.71
CA SER A 5 0.78 6.58 -16.59
C SER A 5 0.09 7.91 -16.27
N TYR A 6 -0.18 8.19 -14.99
CA TYR A 6 -0.78 9.44 -14.56
C TYR A 6 0.08 10.67 -14.89
N LEU A 7 1.39 10.62 -14.63
CA LEU A 7 2.32 11.71 -14.93
C LEU A 7 2.48 11.93 -16.43
N LEU A 8 2.41 10.87 -17.24
CA LEU A 8 2.53 10.94 -18.68
C LEU A 8 1.46 11.84 -19.30
N ALA A 9 0.18 11.73 -18.90
CA ALA A 9 -0.87 12.65 -19.38
C ALA A 9 -0.63 14.12 -18.98
N ARG A 10 0.16 14.36 -17.93
CA ARG A 10 0.38 15.70 -17.36
C ARG A 10 1.60 16.43 -17.88
N GLN A 11 2.53 15.74 -18.53
CA GLN A 11 3.74 16.36 -19.04
C GLN A 11 3.38 17.46 -20.07
N PRO A 12 3.83 18.72 -19.85
CA PRO A 12 3.48 19.85 -20.70
C PRO A 12 3.93 19.62 -22.14
N TYR A 13 3.11 20.08 -23.08
CA TYR A 13 3.33 19.89 -24.52
C TYR A 13 4.27 20.94 -25.14
N LYS A 14 4.30 22.15 -24.56
CA LYS A 14 4.95 23.32 -25.14
C LYS A 14 6.18 23.70 -24.28
N TYR A 15 7.35 23.74 -24.93
CA TYR A 15 8.68 24.13 -24.43
C TYR A 15 9.52 23.10 -23.68
N SER A 16 10.45 22.51 -24.43
CA SER A 16 11.84 22.17 -24.07
C SER A 16 12.15 21.78 -22.61
N ARG A 17 11.67 20.62 -22.17
CA ARG A 17 12.41 19.80 -21.20
C ARG A 17 12.81 18.49 -21.85
N LYS A 18 13.97 17.98 -21.43
CA LYS A 18 14.73 16.89 -22.06
C LYS A 18 13.77 15.76 -22.44
N LEU A 19 13.77 15.37 -23.72
CA LEU A 19 13.00 14.24 -24.26
C LEU A 19 13.12 12.98 -23.37
N SER A 20 14.22 12.85 -22.60
CA SER A 20 14.47 11.82 -21.59
C SER A 20 13.30 11.55 -20.64
N ASP A 21 12.58 12.57 -20.16
CA ASP A 21 11.62 12.38 -19.08
C ASP A 21 10.37 11.63 -19.57
N VAL A 22 9.93 11.93 -20.79
CA VAL A 22 8.78 11.27 -21.41
C VAL A 22 9.13 9.83 -21.81
N TYR A 23 10.34 9.59 -22.33
CA TYR A 23 10.80 8.24 -22.63
C TYR A 23 10.93 7.38 -21.38
N LEU A 24 11.40 7.95 -20.26
CA LEU A 24 11.46 7.27 -18.97
C LEU A 24 10.05 6.84 -18.52
N LEU A 25 9.03 7.69 -18.68
CA LEU A 25 7.66 7.34 -18.33
C LEU A 25 7.08 6.21 -19.20
N TYR A 26 7.48 6.09 -20.47
CA TYR A 26 7.13 4.94 -21.33
C TYR A 26 7.92 3.68 -20.99
N ALA A 27 9.17 3.81 -20.54
CA ALA A 27 10.01 2.68 -20.14
C ALA A 27 9.47 2.00 -18.87
N VAL A 28 8.84 2.75 -17.96
CA VAL A 28 8.29 2.18 -16.71
C VAL A 28 7.32 1.01 -16.96
N PRO A 29 6.26 1.13 -17.79
CA PRO A 29 5.44 -0.02 -18.18
C PRO A 29 6.23 -1.20 -18.74
N VAL A 30 7.19 -0.94 -19.62
CA VAL A 30 7.99 -1.98 -20.29
C VAL A 30 8.81 -2.78 -19.30
N VAL A 31 9.37 -2.15 -18.27
CA VAL A 31 10.19 -2.81 -17.24
C VAL A 31 9.36 -3.41 -16.11
N THR A 32 8.31 -2.71 -15.67
CA THR A 32 7.54 -3.14 -14.48
C THR A 32 6.60 -4.30 -14.75
N LEU A 33 6.04 -4.42 -15.96
CA LEU A 33 5.15 -5.52 -16.31
C LEU A 33 5.85 -6.89 -16.25
N PRO A 34 7.04 -7.09 -16.86
CA PRO A 34 7.79 -8.34 -16.71
C PRO A 34 8.06 -8.72 -15.26
N LEU A 35 8.41 -7.75 -14.41
CA LEU A 35 8.63 -8.00 -12.98
C LEU A 35 7.35 -8.46 -12.28
N ILE A 36 6.20 -7.82 -12.55
CA ILE A 36 4.91 -8.21 -11.96
C ILE A 36 4.53 -9.64 -12.39
N VAL A 37 4.73 -9.97 -13.66
CA VAL A 37 4.45 -11.31 -14.19
C VAL A 37 5.37 -12.35 -13.55
N ALA A 38 6.67 -12.07 -13.50
CA ALA A 38 7.66 -12.98 -12.93
C ALA A 38 7.47 -13.24 -11.43
N LEU A 39 7.06 -12.22 -10.66
CA LEU A 39 6.77 -12.36 -9.23
C LEU A 39 5.54 -13.25 -8.93
N ALA A 40 4.66 -13.43 -9.93
CA ALA A 40 3.45 -14.24 -9.83
C ALA A 40 2.56 -13.90 -8.61
N SER A 41 2.49 -12.62 -8.21
CA SER A 41 1.71 -12.21 -7.05
C SER A 41 0.29 -11.78 -7.42
N ARG A 42 -0.73 -12.54 -6.97
CA ARG A 42 -2.15 -12.28 -7.23
C ARG A 42 -2.56 -10.83 -6.91
N THR A 43 -2.02 -10.27 -5.83
CA THR A 43 -2.26 -8.88 -5.38
C THR A 43 -1.68 -7.88 -6.39
N GLY A 44 -0.47 -8.14 -6.91
CA GLY A 44 0.21 -7.32 -7.92
C GLY A 44 -0.54 -7.29 -9.25
N TRP A 45 -1.10 -8.42 -9.67
CA TRP A 45 -1.98 -8.50 -10.85
C TRP A 45 -3.27 -7.69 -10.64
N LEU A 46 -3.96 -7.89 -9.52
CA LEU A 46 -5.19 -7.15 -9.19
C LEU A 46 -4.95 -5.64 -9.12
N ALA A 47 -3.89 -5.21 -8.42
CA ALA A 47 -3.50 -3.80 -8.32
C ALA A 47 -3.18 -3.18 -9.68
N THR A 48 -2.52 -3.95 -10.55
CA THR A 48 -2.19 -3.51 -11.91
C THR A 48 -3.44 -3.35 -12.76
N ILE A 49 -4.33 -4.35 -12.77
CA ILE A 49 -5.56 -4.33 -13.56
C ILE A 49 -6.46 -3.19 -13.09
N ILE A 50 -6.78 -3.12 -11.80
CA ILE A 50 -7.65 -2.09 -11.24
C ILE A 50 -7.03 -0.70 -11.44
N GLY A 51 -5.73 -0.56 -11.17
CA GLY A 51 -5.00 0.70 -11.34
C GLY A 51 -5.02 1.20 -12.80
N LEU A 52 -4.82 0.30 -13.77
CA LEU A 52 -4.89 0.65 -15.20
C LEU A 52 -6.32 1.01 -15.64
N LEU A 53 -7.32 0.21 -15.25
CA LEU A 53 -8.73 0.47 -15.58
C LEU A 53 -9.18 1.86 -15.11
N LEU A 54 -8.77 2.26 -13.90
CA LEU A 54 -9.08 3.57 -13.34
C LEU A 54 -8.31 4.73 -14.02
N VAL A 55 -7.12 4.49 -14.57
CA VAL A 55 -6.31 5.50 -15.25
C VAL A 55 -6.71 5.69 -16.73
N ILE A 56 -7.23 4.66 -17.40
CA ILE A 56 -7.59 4.71 -18.83
C ILE A 56 -8.49 5.92 -19.18
N PRO A 57 -9.61 6.21 -18.47
CA PRO A 57 -10.48 7.34 -18.79
C PRO A 57 -9.76 8.69 -18.73
N TYR A 58 -8.80 8.81 -17.80
CA TYR A 58 -7.99 10.00 -17.66
C TYR A 58 -6.96 10.13 -18.78
N MET A 59 -6.28 9.04 -19.12
CA MET A 59 -5.35 9.01 -20.26
C MET A 59 -6.06 9.36 -21.57
N TYR A 60 -7.23 8.77 -21.82
CA TYR A 60 -8.02 9.05 -23.02
C TYR A 60 -8.46 10.52 -23.12
N ARG A 61 -8.84 11.14 -21.98
CA ARG A 61 -9.35 12.51 -21.95
C ARG A 61 -8.26 13.58 -21.97
N PHE A 62 -7.12 13.35 -21.33
CA PHE A 62 -6.10 14.39 -21.08
C PHE A 62 -4.78 14.15 -21.82
N ALA A 63 -4.50 12.94 -22.32
CA ALA A 63 -3.33 12.72 -23.18
C ALA A 63 -3.68 13.04 -24.65
N THR A 64 -2.66 13.42 -25.43
CA THR A 64 -2.81 13.53 -26.89
C THR A 64 -2.99 12.13 -27.50
N LYS A 65 -3.68 12.03 -28.65
CA LYS A 65 -3.90 10.74 -29.34
C LYS A 65 -2.60 9.95 -29.53
N GLY A 66 -1.53 10.61 -29.98
CA GLY A 66 -0.21 9.97 -30.16
C GLY A 66 0.42 9.48 -28.85
N ARG A 67 0.26 10.22 -27.74
CA ARG A 67 0.75 9.82 -26.41
C ARG A 67 -0.04 8.63 -25.86
N PHE A 68 -1.35 8.63 -26.05
CA PHE A 68 -2.21 7.51 -25.69
C PHE A 68 -1.82 6.23 -26.45
N ILE A 69 -1.65 6.32 -27.77
CA ILE A 69 -1.24 5.17 -28.60
C ILE A 69 0.13 4.63 -28.18
N ARG A 70 1.13 5.50 -27.97
CA ARG A 70 2.46 5.07 -27.51
C ARG A 70 2.45 4.47 -26.11
N TRP A 71 1.56 4.94 -25.25
CA TRP A 71 1.36 4.38 -23.91
C TRP A 71 0.77 2.96 -23.98
N ILE A 72 -0.24 2.76 -24.82
CA ILE A 72 -0.78 1.42 -25.10
C ILE A 72 0.31 0.53 -25.70
N ALA A 73 1.08 1.03 -26.68
CA ALA A 73 2.20 0.28 -27.25
C ALA A 73 3.22 -0.12 -26.19
N ALA A 74 3.59 0.78 -25.26
CA ALA A 74 4.50 0.46 -24.15
C ALA A 74 3.94 -0.61 -23.21
N LEU A 75 2.63 -0.60 -22.91
CA LEU A 75 1.98 -1.66 -22.14
C LEU A 75 2.06 -3.01 -22.87
N VAL A 76 1.72 -3.02 -24.17
CA VAL A 76 1.78 -4.23 -25.01
C VAL A 76 3.20 -4.75 -25.10
N THR A 77 4.18 -3.89 -25.35
CA THR A 77 5.61 -4.27 -25.37
C THR A 77 6.05 -4.86 -24.03
N GLY A 78 5.64 -4.27 -22.90
CA GLY A 78 5.93 -4.83 -21.58
C GLY A 78 5.32 -6.23 -21.38
N LEU A 79 4.09 -6.46 -21.83
CA LEU A 79 3.46 -7.79 -21.77
C LEU A 79 4.14 -8.81 -22.68
N VAL A 80 4.47 -8.42 -23.92
CA VAL A 80 5.20 -9.29 -24.87
C VAL A 80 6.58 -9.63 -24.29
N LEU A 81 7.30 -8.65 -23.73
CA LEU A 81 8.57 -8.89 -23.08
C LEU A 81 8.42 -9.83 -21.87
N SER A 82 7.34 -9.68 -21.10
CA SER A 82 7.02 -10.59 -19.99
C SER A 82 6.88 -12.02 -20.49
N PHE A 83 6.13 -12.24 -21.57
CA PHE A 83 5.95 -13.56 -22.17
C PHE A 83 7.28 -14.15 -22.65
N VAL A 84 8.08 -13.38 -23.41
CA VAL A 84 9.39 -13.81 -23.92
C VAL A 84 10.34 -14.19 -22.77
N VAL A 85 10.44 -13.34 -21.74
CA VAL A 85 11.29 -13.61 -20.57
C VAL A 85 10.84 -14.88 -19.85
N MET A 86 9.53 -15.05 -19.63
CA MET A 86 9.01 -16.24 -18.97
C MET A 86 9.21 -17.51 -19.80
N SER A 87 9.05 -17.46 -21.13
CA SER A 87 9.29 -18.62 -22.00
C SER A 87 10.75 -19.04 -22.08
N ILE A 88 11.68 -18.09 -21.95
CA ILE A 88 13.12 -18.38 -21.91
C ILE A 88 13.52 -18.92 -20.53
N ALA A 89 13.01 -18.31 -19.46
CA ALA A 89 13.35 -18.69 -18.09
C ALA A 89 12.71 -20.02 -17.65
N PHE A 90 11.51 -20.33 -18.16
CA PHE A 90 10.75 -21.54 -17.83
C PHE A 90 10.21 -22.22 -19.10
N PRO A 91 11.06 -22.90 -19.89
CA PRO A 91 10.65 -23.52 -21.16
C PRO A 91 9.56 -24.59 -21.00
N ASP A 92 9.60 -25.31 -19.87
CA ASP A 92 8.67 -26.40 -19.57
C ASP A 92 7.36 -25.94 -18.92
N GLY A 93 7.16 -24.62 -18.76
CA GLY A 93 5.95 -24.04 -18.16
C GLY A 93 5.86 -24.17 -16.62
N SER A 94 6.89 -24.70 -15.96
CA SER A 94 6.99 -24.93 -14.50
C SER A 94 7.31 -23.65 -13.70
N GLY A 95 6.75 -22.51 -14.09
CA GLY A 95 7.03 -21.24 -13.41
C GLY A 95 6.40 -21.11 -12.03
N LEU A 96 6.91 -20.19 -11.21
CA LEU A 96 6.34 -19.83 -9.89
C LEU A 96 4.83 -19.52 -9.91
N ALA A 97 4.30 -19.10 -11.08
CA ALA A 97 2.88 -18.86 -11.27
C ALA A 97 2.03 -20.13 -11.20
N THR A 98 2.47 -21.24 -11.79
CA THR A 98 1.71 -22.51 -11.78
C THR A 98 1.72 -23.13 -10.38
N GLU A 99 2.82 -23.00 -9.65
CA GLU A 99 2.95 -23.49 -8.27
C GLU A 99 2.03 -22.71 -7.30
N LYS A 100 2.03 -21.37 -7.39
CA LYS A 100 1.21 -20.51 -6.53
C LYS A 100 -0.29 -20.59 -6.82
N VAL A 101 -0.73 -20.98 -8.02
CA VAL A 101 -2.16 -21.13 -8.33
C VAL A 101 -2.75 -22.35 -7.62
N ASN A 102 -1.95 -23.40 -7.40
CA ASN A 102 -2.41 -24.68 -6.86
C ASN A 102 -2.38 -24.77 -5.32
N MET A 103 -1.81 -23.78 -4.63
CA MET A 103 -1.74 -23.77 -3.17
C MET A 103 -2.97 -23.10 -2.55
N GLU A 104 -3.61 -23.81 -1.60
CA GLU A 104 -4.59 -23.20 -0.71
C GLU A 104 -3.88 -22.20 0.21
N SER A 105 -4.44 -20.99 0.26
CA SER A 105 -3.84 -19.90 1.02
C SER A 105 -4.21 -20.05 2.51
N PRO A 106 -3.25 -19.99 3.45
CA PRO A 106 -3.52 -19.98 4.89
C PRO A 106 -4.52 -18.89 5.34
N ARG A 107 -4.69 -17.84 4.53
CA ARG A 107 -5.70 -16.78 4.70
C ARG A 107 -7.13 -17.32 4.81
N ALA A 108 -7.43 -18.49 4.23
CA ALA A 108 -8.76 -19.09 4.28
C ALA A 108 -9.21 -19.38 5.71
N TYR A 109 -8.29 -19.74 6.62
CA TYR A 109 -8.60 -19.98 8.04
C TYR A 109 -8.10 -18.85 8.95
N THR A 110 -6.97 -18.22 8.64
CA THR A 110 -6.42 -17.14 9.48
C THR A 110 -7.26 -15.85 9.48
N PHE A 111 -7.94 -15.52 8.38
CA PHE A 111 -8.83 -14.34 8.34
C PHE A 111 -10.08 -14.52 9.20
N PRO A 112 -10.83 -15.64 9.11
CA PRO A 112 -11.90 -15.93 10.06
C PRO A 112 -11.42 -15.94 11.52
N GLN A 113 -10.31 -16.61 11.83
CA GLN A 113 -9.78 -16.67 13.20
C GLN A 113 -9.49 -15.28 13.78
N THR A 114 -8.84 -14.42 13.00
CA THR A 114 -8.53 -13.05 13.44
C THR A 114 -9.77 -12.17 13.50
N LEU A 115 -10.77 -12.40 12.65
CA LEU A 115 -12.07 -11.74 12.78
C LEU A 115 -12.78 -12.16 14.08
N ASP A 116 -12.76 -13.45 14.43
CA ASP A 116 -13.36 -13.93 15.69
C ASP A 116 -12.71 -13.27 16.92
N MET A 117 -11.39 -13.07 16.88
CA MET A 117 -10.68 -12.30 17.91
C MET A 117 -11.24 -10.86 18.02
N VAL A 118 -11.40 -10.15 16.90
CA VAL A 118 -11.99 -8.80 16.92
C VAL A 118 -13.42 -8.82 17.49
N ILE A 119 -14.20 -9.87 17.19
CA ILE A 119 -15.56 -10.05 17.71
C ILE A 119 -15.54 -10.32 19.23
N GLU A 120 -14.57 -11.06 19.76
CA GLU A 120 -14.45 -11.31 21.21
C GLU A 120 -14.12 -10.03 21.99
N LYS A 121 -13.21 -9.19 21.47
CA LYS A 121 -12.75 -7.96 22.13
C LYS A 121 -12.87 -6.71 21.25
N PRO A 122 -14.08 -6.28 20.90
CA PRO A 122 -14.31 -5.24 19.90
C PRO A 122 -13.90 -3.84 20.34
N PHE A 123 -13.76 -3.56 21.65
CA PHE A 123 -13.41 -2.22 22.13
C PHE A 123 -11.96 -2.08 22.57
N THR A 124 -11.41 -3.11 23.19
CA THR A 124 -10.05 -3.08 23.76
C THR A 124 -9.01 -3.75 22.88
N GLY A 125 -9.43 -4.67 21.98
CA GLY A 125 -8.52 -5.60 21.35
C GLY A 125 -7.78 -6.47 22.37
N TYR A 126 -6.68 -7.07 21.93
CA TYR A 126 -5.76 -7.88 22.74
C TYR A 126 -4.50 -7.12 23.16
N GLY A 127 -4.34 -5.88 22.69
CA GLY A 127 -3.21 -5.01 23.02
C GLY A 127 -2.15 -4.97 21.93
N TYR A 128 -1.53 -3.80 21.80
CA TYR A 128 -0.47 -3.53 20.82
C TYR A 128 0.78 -4.37 21.05
N GLY A 129 1.33 -4.93 19.98
CA GLY A 129 2.54 -5.76 19.98
C GLY A 129 2.32 -7.18 20.52
N LYS A 130 1.06 -7.62 20.69
CA LYS A 130 0.73 -8.94 21.26
C LYS A 130 0.07 -9.91 20.28
N VAL A 131 -0.11 -9.50 19.02
CA VAL A 131 -0.83 -10.27 18.00
C VAL A 131 -0.35 -11.71 17.93
N GLU A 132 0.95 -11.95 17.79
CA GLU A 132 1.51 -13.31 17.66
C GLU A 132 1.16 -14.20 18.86
N SER A 133 1.43 -13.73 20.08
CA SER A 133 1.16 -14.49 21.30
C SER A 133 -0.32 -14.73 21.55
N GLU A 134 -1.15 -13.71 21.34
CA GLU A 134 -2.59 -13.76 21.63
C GLU A 134 -3.34 -14.56 20.56
N TYR A 135 -2.87 -14.52 19.32
CA TYR A 135 -3.39 -15.36 18.24
C TYR A 135 -3.17 -16.85 18.52
N MET A 136 -1.96 -17.23 18.94
CA MET A 136 -1.66 -18.62 19.30
C MET A 136 -2.47 -19.09 20.51
N LEU A 137 -2.58 -18.25 21.55
CA LEU A 137 -3.37 -18.58 22.74
C LEU A 137 -4.87 -18.69 22.40
N TYR A 138 -5.39 -17.76 21.61
CA TYR A 138 -6.79 -17.73 21.20
C TYR A 138 -7.16 -18.99 20.40
N THR A 139 -6.38 -19.30 19.36
CA THR A 139 -6.65 -20.45 18.49
C THR A 139 -6.50 -21.78 19.24
N ALA A 140 -5.52 -21.91 20.13
CA ALA A 140 -5.39 -23.09 21.00
C ALA A 140 -6.60 -23.26 21.92
N ARG A 141 -7.09 -22.16 22.53
CA ARG A 141 -8.30 -22.19 23.36
C ARG A 141 -9.54 -22.56 22.56
N GLN A 142 -9.72 -22.02 21.35
CA GLN A 142 -10.87 -22.36 20.50
C GLN A 142 -10.82 -23.83 20.04
N HIS A 143 -9.63 -24.32 19.67
CA HIS A 143 -9.43 -25.72 19.28
C HIS A 143 -9.72 -26.69 20.44
N ALA A 144 -9.37 -26.33 21.67
CA ALA A 144 -9.70 -27.13 22.86
C ALA A 144 -11.22 -27.19 23.15
N LEU A 145 -12.00 -26.19 22.72
CA LEU A 145 -13.46 -26.18 22.86
C LEU A 145 -14.18 -26.86 21.68
N ASN A 146 -13.56 -26.84 20.50
CA ASN A 146 -14.07 -27.43 19.28
C ASN A 146 -12.92 -27.98 18.44
N GLU A 147 -12.76 -29.31 18.41
CA GLU A 147 -11.70 -29.99 17.66
C GLU A 147 -11.74 -29.69 16.15
N ASN A 148 -12.90 -29.28 15.62
CA ASN A 148 -13.04 -28.89 14.21
C ASN A 148 -12.57 -27.46 13.93
N TYR A 149 -12.28 -26.65 14.94
CA TYR A 149 -11.72 -25.31 14.75
C TYR A 149 -10.29 -25.44 14.23
N PRO A 150 -9.90 -24.78 13.12
CA PRO A 150 -8.55 -24.93 12.57
C PRO A 150 -7.47 -24.53 13.59
N ALA A 151 -6.35 -25.25 13.60
CA ALA A 151 -5.19 -24.86 14.37
C ALA A 151 -4.67 -23.48 13.92
N GLY A 152 -4.05 -22.73 14.85
CA GLY A 152 -3.40 -21.47 14.52
C GLY A 152 -2.18 -21.69 13.63
N LEU A 153 -1.94 -20.76 12.70
CA LEU A 153 -0.71 -20.74 11.91
C LEU A 153 0.48 -20.42 12.83
N PRO A 154 1.50 -21.29 12.96
CA PRO A 154 2.64 -21.03 13.82
C PRO A 154 3.41 -19.78 13.37
N SER A 155 3.91 -19.01 14.35
CA SER A 155 4.71 -17.79 14.11
C SER A 155 4.02 -16.76 13.21
N MET A 156 2.69 -16.67 13.32
CA MET A 156 1.91 -15.66 12.63
C MET A 156 2.01 -14.33 13.38
N ASP A 157 2.91 -13.47 12.93
CA ASP A 157 3.20 -12.15 13.50
C ASP A 157 2.12 -11.11 13.15
N HIS A 158 1.42 -11.28 12.03
CA HIS A 158 0.31 -10.43 11.63
C HIS A 158 -0.73 -11.18 10.77
N PRO A 159 -2.05 -10.90 10.90
CA PRO A 159 -2.97 -11.09 9.78
C PRO A 159 -2.48 -10.30 8.58
N HIS A 160 -2.36 -10.95 7.43
CA HIS A 160 -2.03 -10.32 6.14
C HIS A 160 -3.14 -9.38 5.61
N ASN A 161 -3.72 -8.59 6.52
CA ASN A 161 -4.77 -7.63 6.31
C ASN A 161 -4.65 -6.55 7.40
N GLU A 162 -4.31 -5.33 6.98
CA GLU A 162 -4.16 -4.17 7.87
C GLU A 162 -5.38 -3.95 8.79
N MET A 163 -6.61 -4.10 8.27
CA MET A 163 -7.82 -3.83 9.05
C MET A 163 -8.00 -4.85 10.18
N LEU A 164 -7.79 -6.13 9.91
CA LEU A 164 -7.82 -7.19 10.91
C LEU A 164 -6.68 -7.02 11.91
N TYR A 165 -5.49 -6.62 11.47
CA TYR A 165 -4.35 -6.36 12.35
C TYR A 165 -4.70 -5.31 13.42
N TRP A 166 -5.11 -4.11 12.99
CA TRP A 166 -5.50 -3.04 13.91
C TRP A 166 -6.73 -3.38 14.75
N GLY A 167 -7.66 -4.17 14.16
CA GLY A 167 -8.83 -4.69 14.87
C GLY A 167 -8.44 -5.60 16.03
N VAL A 168 -7.50 -6.52 15.84
CA VAL A 168 -7.03 -7.43 16.89
C VAL A 168 -6.28 -6.66 17.97
N GLU A 169 -5.41 -5.71 17.60
CA GLU A 169 -4.61 -4.98 18.60
C GLU A 169 -5.43 -4.00 19.43
N GLY A 170 -6.21 -3.13 18.79
CA GLY A 170 -6.88 -2.01 19.44
C GLY A 170 -8.41 -2.00 19.31
N GLY A 171 -9.01 -3.07 18.80
CA GLY A 171 -10.45 -3.16 18.57
C GLY A 171 -10.94 -2.27 17.43
N LEU A 172 -12.20 -1.85 17.52
CA LEU A 172 -12.88 -1.03 16.51
C LEU A 172 -12.39 0.42 16.49
N LEU A 173 -11.76 0.93 17.55
CA LEU A 173 -11.30 2.32 17.59
C LEU A 173 -10.28 2.67 16.49
N PRO A 174 -9.15 1.94 16.32
CA PRO A 174 -8.22 2.21 15.22
C PRO A 174 -8.85 1.93 13.85
N VAL A 175 -9.70 0.91 13.73
CA VAL A 175 -10.46 0.60 12.50
C VAL A 175 -11.33 1.79 12.07
N LEU A 176 -12.08 2.39 13.00
CA LEU A 176 -12.87 3.60 12.75
C LEU A 176 -11.98 4.78 12.35
N GLY A 177 -10.81 4.93 12.97
CA GLY A 177 -9.81 5.93 12.59
C GLY A 177 -9.35 5.78 11.13
N ILE A 178 -9.05 4.56 10.71
CA ILE A 178 -8.66 4.23 9.33
C ILE A 178 -9.81 4.53 8.36
N ILE A 179 -11.04 4.12 8.70
CA ILE A 179 -12.23 4.37 7.86
C ILE A 179 -12.48 5.88 7.73
N LEU A 180 -12.36 6.64 8.81
CA LEU A 180 -12.50 8.09 8.79
C LEU A 180 -11.43 8.74 7.91
N ALA A 181 -10.16 8.35 8.08
CA ALA A 181 -9.06 8.84 7.25
C ALA A 181 -9.28 8.52 5.76
N MET A 182 -9.70 7.29 5.45
CA MET A 182 -10.07 6.89 4.09
C MET A 182 -11.22 7.76 3.55
N GLY A 183 -12.27 7.97 4.34
CA GLY A 183 -13.39 8.84 3.98
C GLY A 183 -12.96 10.27 3.66
N LEU A 184 -12.04 10.84 4.45
CA LEU A 184 -11.47 12.16 4.20
C LEU A 184 -10.68 12.21 2.89
N VAL A 185 -9.85 11.21 2.61
CA VAL A 185 -9.08 11.11 1.36
C VAL A 185 -10.02 11.00 0.16
N LEU A 186 -11.02 10.13 0.22
CA LEU A 186 -12.03 9.97 -0.83
C LEU A 186 -12.83 11.26 -1.04
N HIS A 187 -13.19 11.96 0.04
CA HIS A 187 -13.86 13.25 -0.03
C HIS A 187 -12.99 14.30 -0.74
N ARG A 188 -11.69 14.37 -0.43
CA ARG A 188 -10.76 15.25 -1.13
C ARG A 188 -10.64 14.89 -2.62
N ILE A 189 -10.52 13.61 -2.96
CA ILE A 189 -10.51 13.15 -4.36
C ILE A 189 -11.80 13.56 -5.07
N TYR A 190 -12.96 13.45 -4.41
CA TYR A 190 -14.25 13.85 -4.98
C TYR A 190 -14.32 15.35 -5.29
N GLN A 191 -13.71 16.20 -4.47
CA GLN A 191 -13.62 17.65 -4.74
C GLN A 191 -12.72 17.99 -5.94
N ALA A 192 -11.86 17.07 -6.39
CA ALA A 192 -11.04 17.27 -7.58
C ALA A 192 -11.88 17.37 -8.87
N LYS A 193 -11.28 17.92 -9.94
CA LYS A 193 -11.92 18.03 -11.27
C LYS A 193 -12.46 16.67 -11.73
N ARG A 194 -13.72 16.62 -12.18
CA ARG A 194 -14.45 15.37 -12.52
C ARG A 194 -13.65 14.36 -13.35
N GLY A 195 -12.93 14.82 -14.38
CA GLY A 195 -12.13 13.93 -15.24
C GLY A 195 -10.86 13.35 -14.61
N THR A 196 -10.45 13.82 -13.43
CA THR A 196 -9.19 13.42 -12.77
C THR A 196 -9.39 12.49 -11.56
N ARG A 197 -10.62 12.35 -11.08
CA ARG A 197 -10.94 11.67 -9.81
C ARG A 197 -10.53 10.21 -9.80
N LEU A 198 -10.90 9.46 -10.84
CA LEU A 198 -10.56 8.03 -10.96
C LEU A 198 -9.04 7.83 -11.06
N ALA A 199 -8.34 8.72 -11.74
CA ALA A 199 -6.89 8.64 -11.85
C ALA A 199 -6.18 8.96 -10.53
N LEU A 200 -6.71 9.90 -9.74
CA LEU A 200 -6.20 10.18 -8.39
C LEU A 200 -6.47 9.00 -7.45
N LEU A 201 -7.65 8.37 -7.53
CA LEU A 201 -7.97 7.15 -6.80
C LEU A 201 -7.01 6.00 -7.18
N ALA A 202 -6.74 5.85 -8.48
CA ALA A 202 -5.85 4.80 -9.00
C ALA A 202 -4.45 4.85 -8.37
N LEU A 203 -3.94 6.03 -8.03
CA LEU A 203 -2.61 6.18 -7.41
C LEU A 203 -2.49 5.43 -6.08
N PHE A 204 -3.59 5.29 -5.34
CA PHE A 204 -3.60 4.61 -4.04
C PHE A 204 -3.79 3.09 -4.14
N ILE A 205 -4.36 2.60 -5.25
CA ILE A 205 -4.74 1.18 -5.40
C ILE A 205 -3.60 0.20 -5.09
N PRO A 206 -2.35 0.39 -5.59
CA PRO A 206 -1.28 -0.56 -5.29
C PRO A 206 -0.96 -0.64 -3.79
N ILE A 207 -0.91 0.51 -3.09
CA ILE A 207 -0.59 0.56 -1.67
C ILE A 207 -1.73 -0.03 -0.84
N VAL A 208 -2.97 0.36 -1.15
CA VAL A 208 -4.16 -0.12 -0.43
C VAL A 208 -4.27 -1.63 -0.57
N LEU A 209 -4.27 -2.18 -1.79
CA LEU A 209 -4.41 -3.63 -1.97
C LEU A 209 -3.26 -4.42 -1.36
N HIS A 210 -2.03 -3.91 -1.42
CA HIS A 210 -0.90 -4.56 -0.79
C HIS A 210 -1.04 -4.61 0.75
N SER A 211 -1.48 -3.52 1.38
CA SER A 211 -1.71 -3.50 2.84
C SER A 211 -2.87 -4.42 3.28
N GLN A 212 -3.85 -4.66 2.41
CA GLN A 212 -5.02 -5.50 2.75
C GLN A 212 -4.79 -7.00 2.50
N LEU A 213 -3.76 -7.37 1.75
CA LEU A 213 -3.57 -8.74 1.28
C LEU A 213 -2.15 -9.28 1.50
N GLU A 214 -1.23 -8.50 2.03
CA GLU A 214 0.15 -8.91 2.30
C GLU A 214 0.63 -8.34 3.63
N TYR A 215 1.79 -7.68 3.65
CA TYR A 215 2.39 -7.16 4.86
C TYR A 215 1.73 -5.86 5.36
N PRO A 216 1.73 -5.62 6.68
CA PRO A 216 1.23 -4.40 7.28
C PRO A 216 1.99 -3.19 6.75
N PHE A 217 1.26 -2.09 6.63
CA PHE A 217 1.74 -0.87 6.01
C PHE A 217 2.98 -0.28 6.72
N TYR A 218 3.11 -0.49 8.03
CA TYR A 218 4.23 0.02 8.82
C TYR A 218 5.57 -0.70 8.55
N HIS A 219 5.57 -1.89 7.95
CA HIS A 219 6.81 -2.61 7.62
C HIS A 219 7.58 -1.99 6.45
N SER A 220 6.95 -1.11 5.65
CA SER A 220 7.59 -0.53 4.48
C SER A 220 7.62 0.99 4.50
N LEU A 221 8.77 1.53 4.95
CA LEU A 221 9.05 2.96 4.94
C LEU A 221 8.83 3.59 3.55
N VAL A 222 9.19 2.87 2.49
CA VAL A 222 9.03 3.36 1.11
C VAL A 222 7.54 3.55 0.78
N HIS A 223 6.69 2.58 1.11
CA HIS A 223 5.24 2.72 0.89
C HIS A 223 4.65 3.83 1.75
N TRP A 224 5.10 3.97 2.99
CA TRP A 224 4.70 5.07 3.88
C TRP A 224 5.01 6.45 3.29
N LEU A 225 6.25 6.65 2.83
CA LEU A 225 6.67 7.91 2.19
C LEU A 225 5.89 8.20 0.91
N ILE A 226 5.70 7.19 0.05
CA ILE A 226 4.91 7.36 -1.19
C ILE A 226 3.47 7.74 -0.85
N PHE A 227 2.86 7.09 0.13
CA PHE A 227 1.50 7.42 0.56
C PHE A 227 1.38 8.87 1.03
N ILE A 228 2.31 9.36 1.86
CA ILE A 228 2.35 10.78 2.27
C ILE A 228 2.47 11.70 1.06
N ILE A 229 3.33 11.37 0.10
CA ILE A 229 3.49 12.14 -1.14
C ILE A 229 2.17 12.13 -1.94
N LEU A 230 1.45 11.02 -2.00
CA LEU A 230 0.16 10.93 -2.66
C LEU A 230 -0.93 11.75 -1.96
N LEU A 231 -0.97 11.74 -0.63
CA LEU A 231 -1.87 12.61 0.15
C LEU A 231 -1.59 14.08 -0.14
N TYR A 232 -0.33 14.49 -0.07
CA TYR A 232 0.11 15.83 -0.45
C TYR A 232 -0.29 16.15 -1.91
N TRP A 233 -0.12 15.19 -2.82
CA TRP A 233 -0.46 15.39 -4.22
C TRP A 233 -1.96 15.61 -4.43
N VAL A 234 -2.83 14.86 -3.74
CA VAL A 234 -4.28 15.08 -3.79
C VAL A 234 -4.63 16.45 -3.21
N ASP A 235 -4.05 16.81 -2.07
CA ASP A 235 -4.28 18.10 -1.42
C ASP A 235 -3.93 19.28 -2.34
N GLN A 236 -2.76 19.24 -2.99
CA GLN A 236 -2.32 20.25 -3.97
C GLN A 236 -3.25 20.40 -5.19
N ARG A 237 -4.14 19.43 -5.46
CA ARG A 237 -5.09 19.49 -6.60
C ARG A 237 -6.44 20.07 -6.23
N VAL A 238 -6.72 20.18 -4.95
CA VAL A 238 -8.07 20.43 -4.43
C VAL A 238 -8.07 21.64 -3.54
N SER A 239 -7.08 21.76 -2.67
CA SER A 239 -7.05 22.74 -1.60
C SER A 239 -6.68 24.13 -2.10
N ARG A 240 -7.39 25.13 -1.57
CA ARG A 240 -7.00 26.53 -1.63
C ARG A 240 -6.37 26.87 -0.29
N TYR A 241 -5.10 27.23 -0.30
CA TYR A 241 -4.39 27.56 0.92
C TYR A 241 -4.73 28.97 1.36
N ARG A 242 -5.12 29.11 2.63
CA ARG A 242 -5.14 30.40 3.31
C ARG A 242 -3.95 30.43 4.26
N GLN A 243 -3.11 31.44 4.11
CA GLN A 243 -2.04 31.68 5.07
C GLN A 243 -2.63 32.30 6.31
N VAL A 244 -2.38 31.69 7.46
CA VAL A 244 -2.75 32.23 8.77
C VAL A 244 -1.45 32.36 9.56
N GLY A 245 -1.23 33.55 10.13
CA GLY A 245 -0.05 33.80 10.95
C GLY A 245 -0.13 33.05 12.27
N PHE A 246 0.95 32.38 12.66
CA PHE A 246 1.04 31.78 13.99
C PHE A 246 1.21 32.86 15.07
N SER A 247 0.54 32.67 16.21
CA SER A 247 0.73 33.49 17.41
C SER A 247 2.17 33.35 17.96
N LYS A 248 2.62 34.32 18.78
CA LYS A 248 3.93 34.24 19.45
C LYS A 248 4.08 32.96 20.28
N VAL A 249 3.01 32.57 20.99
CA VAL A 249 2.97 31.34 21.80
C VAL A 249 3.13 30.11 20.92
N THR A 250 2.37 30.01 19.83
CA THR A 250 2.47 28.89 18.89
C THR A 250 3.87 28.78 18.29
N LYS A 251 4.50 29.89 17.90
CA LYS A 251 5.88 29.90 17.39
C LYS A 251 6.89 29.41 18.43
N SER A 252 6.73 29.84 19.69
CA SER A 252 7.60 29.41 20.79
C SER A 252 7.44 27.91 21.06
N LEU A 253 6.20 27.41 21.14
CA LEU A 253 5.90 26.00 21.33
C LEU A 253 6.47 25.15 20.19
N LEU A 254 6.23 25.53 18.92
CA LEU A 254 6.78 24.81 17.77
C LEU A 254 8.31 24.73 17.81
N ARG A 255 8.99 25.81 18.22
CA ARG A 255 10.45 25.82 18.37
C ARG A 255 10.90 24.84 19.46
N VAL A 256 10.27 24.85 20.64
CA VAL A 256 10.59 23.92 21.72
C VAL A 256 10.34 22.48 21.28
N PHE A 257 9.15 22.18 20.74
CA PHE A 257 8.80 20.83 20.29
C PHE A 257 9.70 20.33 19.15
N SER A 258 10.15 21.22 18.25
CA SER A 258 11.09 20.85 17.18
C SER A 258 12.45 20.35 17.68
N LEU A 259 12.82 20.65 18.93
CA LEU A 259 14.05 20.16 19.56
C LEU A 259 13.76 19.02 20.54
N VAL A 260 12.72 19.15 21.37
CA VAL A 260 12.36 18.16 22.39
C VAL A 260 11.93 16.84 21.76
N ILE A 261 11.08 16.87 20.72
CA ILE A 261 10.56 15.63 20.11
C ILE A 261 11.71 14.80 19.51
N PRO A 262 12.60 15.34 18.66
CA PRO A 262 13.74 14.57 18.17
C PRO A 262 14.66 14.09 19.28
N ALA A 263 14.96 14.91 20.29
CA ALA A 263 15.85 14.52 21.38
C ALA A 263 15.30 13.33 22.20
N VAL A 264 14.02 13.38 22.59
CA VAL A 264 13.36 12.29 23.32
C VAL A 264 13.27 11.05 22.45
N PHE A 265 12.94 11.20 21.16
CA PHE A 265 12.87 10.07 20.23
C PHE A 265 14.23 9.41 20.01
N THR A 266 15.29 10.21 19.82
CA THR A 266 16.67 9.71 19.70
C THR A 266 17.09 8.98 20.97
N PHE A 267 16.81 9.53 22.15
CA PHE A 267 17.11 8.86 23.41
C PHE A 267 16.41 7.49 23.51
N TYR A 268 15.11 7.45 23.21
CA TYR A 268 14.35 6.20 23.19
C TYR A 268 14.91 5.20 22.18
N MET A 269 15.19 5.62 20.94
CA MET A 269 15.78 4.76 19.91
C MET A 269 17.16 4.22 20.31
N VAL A 270 18.02 5.05 20.91
CA VAL A 270 19.34 4.62 21.43
C VAL A 270 19.16 3.60 22.55
N SER A 271 18.21 3.82 23.46
CA SER A 271 17.92 2.86 24.53
C SER A 271 17.45 1.51 23.97
N ALA A 272 16.57 1.52 22.96
CA ALA A 272 16.09 0.30 22.30
C ALA A 272 17.21 -0.43 21.54
N LEU A 273 18.08 0.31 20.85
CA LEU A 273 19.27 -0.24 20.18
C LEU A 273 20.22 -0.90 21.19
N HIS A 274 20.46 -0.25 22.32
CA HIS A 274 21.30 -0.80 23.38
C HIS A 274 20.70 -2.09 23.99
N THR A 275 19.39 -2.10 24.26
CA THR A 275 18.70 -3.30 24.74
C THR A 275 18.79 -4.45 23.74
N ASN A 276 18.55 -4.18 22.44
CA ASN A 276 18.70 -5.19 21.39
C ASN A 276 20.14 -5.73 21.32
N TYR A 277 21.15 -4.85 21.39
CA TYR A 277 22.55 -5.27 21.41
C TYR A 277 22.88 -6.23 22.57
N ILE A 278 22.28 -6.00 23.75
CA ILE A 278 22.43 -6.90 24.91
C ILE A 278 21.72 -8.23 24.66
N LEU A 279 20.50 -8.22 24.11
CA LEU A 279 19.72 -9.44 23.86
C LEU A 279 20.29 -10.33 22.76
N THR A 280 21.02 -9.75 21.80
CA THR A 280 21.64 -10.49 20.68
C THR A 280 23.09 -10.93 20.96
N LYS A 281 23.61 -10.66 22.15
CA LYS A 281 24.92 -11.14 22.62
C LYS A 281 24.78 -12.48 23.32
#